data_AF-A0A0C2C1I6-F1
#
_entry.id   AF-A0A0C2C1I6-F1
#
_cell.length_a   1.000
_cell.length_b   1.000
_cell.length_c   1.000
_cell.angle_alpha   90.00
_cell.angle_beta   90.00
_cell.angle_gamma   90.00
#
_symmetry.space_group_name_H-M   'P 1'
#
loop_
_entity.id
_entity.type
_entity.pdbx_description
1 polymer ?
#
loop_
_entity_poly.entity_id
_entity_poly.type
_entity_poly.pdbx_seq_one_letter_code
_entity_poly.pdbx_strand_id
1 'polypeptide(L)'
;ANLSDSYFVDRQDRYVLFENCKDLADFFCNIINAVGECSFLLNSDGSVTLHPNCSVHPYEGSFVDYRDLLRSRIAKVIDALQKQQASAQHNSSDTLLYPLVQMGLFGYHEEYELLKRLLSSK
;
A
#
# COMPACT_ATOMS: atom_id res chain seq x y z
N ALA A 1 -1.06 -11.19 -6.32
CA ALA A 1 -0.08 -12.29 -6.40
C ALA A 1 0.79 -12.08 -7.62
N ASN A 2 2.07 -12.48 -7.58
CA ASN A 2 2.86 -12.57 -8.79
C ASN A 2 2.25 -13.72 -9.62
N LEU A 3 1.75 -13.43 -10.82
CA LEU A 3 1.08 -14.41 -11.67
C LEU A 3 2.07 -15.10 -12.62
N SER A 4 3.29 -15.37 -12.15
CA SER A 4 4.32 -16.06 -12.93
C SER A 4 4.12 -17.58 -12.87
N ASP A 5 4.53 -18.30 -13.92
CA ASP A 5 4.44 -19.77 -13.96
C ASP A 5 5.08 -20.42 -12.74
N SER A 6 6.27 -19.96 -12.35
CA SER A 6 7.00 -20.45 -11.17
C SER A 6 6.22 -20.30 -9.86
N TYR A 7 5.27 -19.36 -9.77
CA TYR A 7 4.39 -19.19 -8.61
C TYR A 7 3.40 -20.34 -8.48
N PHE A 8 3.05 -20.99 -9.60
CA PHE A 8 2.07 -22.08 -9.64
C PHE A 8 2.69 -23.48 -9.70
N VAL A 9 3.96 -23.62 -10.10
CA VAL A 9 4.56 -24.95 -10.35
C VAL A 9 5.74 -25.29 -9.42
N ASP A 10 6.65 -24.34 -9.16
CA ASP A 10 7.94 -24.65 -8.52
C ASP A 10 8.15 -23.96 -7.16
N ARG A 11 7.21 -23.11 -6.73
CA ARG A 11 7.31 -22.36 -5.47
C ARG A 11 6.34 -22.89 -4.41
N GLN A 12 6.86 -23.03 -3.19
CA GLN A 12 6.05 -23.21 -2.00
C GLN A 12 5.82 -21.85 -1.34
N ASP A 13 4.60 -21.32 -1.49
CA ASP A 13 4.18 -20.06 -0.89
C ASP A 13 3.25 -20.29 0.32
N ARG A 14 3.16 -19.28 1.20
CA ARG A 14 2.28 -19.28 2.37
C ARG A 14 1.12 -18.31 2.13
N TYR A 15 -0.09 -18.74 2.45
CA TYR A 15 -1.29 -17.94 2.32
C TYR A 15 -1.92 -17.73 3.70
N VAL A 16 -2.36 -16.51 3.96
CA VAL A 16 -3.13 -16.16 5.15
C VAL A 16 -4.41 -15.47 4.67
N LEU A 17 -5.56 -16.01 5.07
CA LEU A 17 -6.86 -15.44 4.77
C LEU A 17 -7.36 -14.69 6.00
N PHE A 18 -7.68 -13.41 5.83
CA PHE A 18 -8.35 -12.60 6.83
C PHE A 18 -9.80 -12.41 6.41
N GLU A 19 -10.73 -13.03 7.14
CA GLU A 19 -12.17 -12.88 6.91
C GLU A 19 -12.76 -11.85 7.85
N ASN A 20 -13.84 -11.19 7.42
CA ASN A 20 -14.58 -10.21 8.23
C ASN A 20 -13.71 -9.05 8.78
N CYS A 21 -12.60 -8.73 8.12
CA CYS A 21 -11.67 -7.67 8.53
C CYS A 21 -11.82 -6.44 7.60
N LYS A 22 -12.94 -5.72 7.74
CA LYS A 22 -13.28 -4.59 6.87
C LYS A 22 -12.17 -3.51 6.85
N ASP A 23 -11.67 -3.13 8.02
CA ASP A 23 -10.68 -2.05 8.14
C ASP A 23 -9.38 -2.37 7.38
N LEU A 24 -8.95 -3.64 7.41
CA LEU A 24 -7.78 -4.10 6.65
C LEU A 24 -8.02 -4.07 5.15
N ALA A 25 -9.19 -4.55 4.71
CA ALA A 25 -9.56 -4.57 3.30
C ALA A 25 -9.68 -3.13 2.74
N ASP A 26 -10.35 -2.25 3.48
CA ASP A 26 -10.50 -0.83 3.14
C ASP A 26 -9.14 -0.14 3.10
N PHE A 27 -8.23 -0.42 4.05
CA PHE A 27 -6.88 0.14 4.05
C PHE A 27 -6.13 -0.18 2.75
N PHE A 28 -6.04 -1.46 2.36
CA PHE A 28 -5.35 -1.83 1.13
C PHE A 28 -6.04 -1.30 -0.13
N CYS A 29 -7.38 -1.32 -0.17
CA CYS A 29 -8.15 -0.72 -1.26
C CYS A 29 -7.84 0.77 -1.41
N ASN A 30 -7.78 1.51 -0.30
CA ASN A 30 -7.47 2.92 -0.29
C ASN A 30 -6.01 3.22 -0.70
N ILE A 31 -5.05 2.37 -0.34
CA ILE A 31 -3.67 2.46 -0.83
C ILE A 31 -3.63 2.27 -2.35
N ILE A 32 -4.31 1.24 -2.88
CA ILE A 32 -4.39 0.98 -4.32
C ILE A 32 -5.03 2.17 -5.04
N ASN A 33 -6.12 2.72 -4.51
CA ASN A 33 -6.78 3.89 -5.08
C ASN A 33 -5.84 5.11 -5.06
N ALA A 34 -5.16 5.39 -3.95
CA ALA A 34 -4.21 6.51 -3.84
C ALA A 34 -3.08 6.44 -4.89
N VAL A 35 -2.54 5.25 -5.13
CA VAL A 35 -1.52 5.02 -6.17
C VAL A 35 -2.14 5.07 -7.57
N GLY A 36 -3.31 4.48 -7.76
CA GLY A 36 -4.05 4.47 -9.02
C GLY A 36 -4.41 5.87 -9.50
N GLU A 37 -4.82 6.76 -8.59
CA GLU A 37 -5.08 8.16 -8.91
C GLU A 37 -3.83 8.92 -9.37
N CYS A 38 -2.63 8.42 -9.07
CA CYS A 38 -1.35 8.95 -9.54
C CYS A 38 -0.86 8.26 -10.82
N SER A 39 -1.58 7.26 -11.32
CA SER A 39 -1.13 6.39 -12.41
C SER A 39 -1.88 6.69 -13.71
N PHE A 40 -1.60 5.91 -14.75
CA PHE A 40 -2.42 5.90 -15.95
C PHE A 40 -3.62 4.96 -15.81
N LEU A 41 -4.69 5.29 -16.51
CA LEU A 41 -5.87 4.48 -16.73
C LEU A 41 -5.74 3.75 -18.07
N LEU A 42 -6.13 2.48 -18.09
CA LEU A 42 -6.28 1.70 -19.31
C LEU A 42 -7.75 1.76 -19.75
N ASN A 43 -8.00 2.32 -20.92
CA ASN A 43 -9.33 2.40 -21.50
C ASN A 43 -9.71 1.09 -22.20
N SER A 44 -11.01 0.92 -22.48
CA SER A 44 -11.54 -0.29 -23.13
C SER A 44 -11.03 -0.51 -24.56
N ASP A 45 -10.58 0.55 -25.22
CA ASP A 45 -9.97 0.51 -26.55
C ASP A 45 -8.46 0.18 -26.51
N GLY A 46 -7.90 -0.05 -25.32
CA GLY A 46 -6.48 -0.31 -25.11
C GLY A 46 -5.60 0.95 -25.04
N SER A 47 -6.19 2.14 -25.21
CA SER A 47 -5.47 3.39 -25.01
C SER A 47 -5.17 3.63 -23.53
N VAL A 48 -4.13 4.42 -23.27
CA VAL A 48 -3.70 4.77 -21.92
C VAL A 48 -3.81 6.28 -21.74
N THR A 49 -4.50 6.71 -20.68
CA THR A 49 -4.67 8.13 -20.34
C THR A 49 -4.19 8.38 -18.92
N LEU A 50 -3.60 9.55 -18.66
CA LEU A 50 -3.24 9.90 -17.30
C LEU A 50 -4.52 10.06 -16.46
N HIS A 51 -4.54 9.54 -15.23
CA HIS A 51 -5.68 9.69 -14.35
C HIS A 51 -6.00 11.19 -14.17
N PRO A 52 -7.29 11.62 -14.23
CA PRO A 52 -7.64 13.04 -14.21
C PRO A 52 -7.20 13.76 -12.93
N ASN A 53 -7.12 13.03 -11.81
CA ASN A 53 -6.59 13.58 -10.56
C ASN A 53 -5.05 13.65 -10.54
N CYS A 54 -4.32 13.03 -11.46
CA CYS A 54 -2.86 13.06 -11.46
C CYS A 54 -2.35 14.35 -12.11
N SER A 55 -1.85 15.28 -11.29
CA SER A 55 -1.33 16.56 -11.76
C SER A 55 0.13 16.51 -12.22
N VAL A 56 0.83 15.40 -12.01
CA VAL A 56 2.24 15.24 -12.36
C VAL A 56 2.41 13.94 -13.16
N HIS A 57 2.90 14.06 -14.40
CA HIS A 57 3.10 12.89 -15.25
C HIS A 57 4.16 11.93 -14.66
N PRO A 58 3.87 10.63 -14.44
CA PRO A 58 4.79 9.71 -13.74
C PRO A 58 6.13 9.48 -14.44
N TYR A 59 6.20 9.74 -15.75
CA TYR A 59 7.39 9.51 -16.58
C TYR A 59 8.06 10.80 -17.08
N GLU A 60 7.26 11.81 -17.42
CA GLU A 60 7.73 13.05 -18.07
C GLU A 60 7.79 14.22 -17.07
N GLY A 61 7.10 14.09 -15.94
CA GLY A 61 7.08 15.08 -14.88
C GLY A 61 8.30 14.99 -13.97
N SER A 62 8.41 15.97 -13.08
CA SER A 62 9.41 15.95 -12.01
C SER A 62 9.20 14.75 -11.10
N PHE A 63 10.25 13.93 -10.93
CA PHE A 63 10.23 12.82 -9.98
C PHE A 63 9.92 13.30 -8.56
N VAL A 64 10.47 14.45 -8.16
CA VAL A 64 10.25 15.02 -6.82
C VAL A 64 8.78 15.37 -6.64
N ASP A 65 8.17 16.05 -7.62
CA ASP A 65 6.77 16.46 -7.53
C ASP A 65 5.83 15.26 -7.58
N TYR A 66 6.16 14.26 -8.40
CA TYR A 66 5.41 13.00 -8.48
C TYR A 66 5.47 12.23 -7.15
N ARG A 67 6.68 12.11 -6.58
CA ARG A 67 6.89 11.48 -5.28
C ARG A 67 6.09 12.19 -4.20
N ASP A 68 6.12 13.52 -4.17
CA ASP A 68 5.45 14.30 -3.13
C ASP A 68 3.92 14.24 -3.30
N LEU A 69 3.40 14.23 -4.54
CA LEU A 69 1.99 13.98 -4.84
C LEU A 69 1.55 12.60 -4.33
N LEU A 70 2.27 11.54 -4.70
CA LEU A 70 1.95 10.17 -4.28
C LEU A 70 2.01 10.02 -2.76
N ARG A 71 3.06 10.55 -2.12
CA ARG A 71 3.19 10.56 -0.65
C ARG A 71 2.03 11.28 0.01
N SER A 72 1.59 12.42 -0.53
CA SER A 72 0.48 13.18 0.04
C SER A 72 -0.83 12.38 0.07
N ARG A 73 -1.05 11.49 -0.91
CA ARG A 73 -2.24 10.63 -0.98
C ARG A 73 -2.13 9.44 -0.05
N ILE A 74 -0.99 8.75 -0.06
CA ILE A 74 -0.75 7.61 0.83
C ILE A 74 -0.80 8.04 2.29
N ALA A 75 -0.21 9.20 2.63
CA ALA A 75 -0.24 9.75 4.00
C ALA A 75 -1.69 9.93 4.51
N LYS A 76 -2.61 10.42 3.67
CA LYS A 76 -4.03 10.53 4.05
C LYS A 76 -4.66 9.19 4.41
N VAL A 77 -4.30 8.13 3.70
CA VAL A 77 -4.80 6.77 3.97
C VAL A 77 -4.25 6.25 5.30
N ILE A 78 -2.95 6.42 5.54
CA ILE A 78 -2.30 6.02 6.79
C ILE A 78 -2.89 6.80 7.98
N ASP A 79 -3.05 8.11 7.86
CA ASP A 79 -3.62 8.97 8.89
C ASP A 79 -5.07 8.59 9.22
N ALA A 80 -5.85 8.18 8.21
CA ALA A 80 -7.22 7.72 8.42
C ALA A 80 -7.26 6.43 9.25
N LEU A 81 -6.41 5.45 8.92
CA LEU A 81 -6.30 4.21 9.69
C LEU A 81 -5.88 4.48 11.15
N GLN A 82 -4.88 5.34 11.36
CA GLN A 82 -4.42 5.69 12.70
C GLN A 82 -5.52 6.33 13.55
N LYS A 83 -6.33 7.22 12.96
CA LYS A 83 -7.48 7.83 13.63
C LYS A 83 -8.56 6.80 13.97
N GLN A 84 -8.84 5.88 13.06
CA GLN A 84 -9.78 4.78 13.32
C GLN A 84 -9.29 3.92 14.49
N GLN A 85 -8.03 3.50 14.48
CA GLN A 85 -7.43 2.69 15.55
C GLN A 85 -7.43 3.41 16.91
N ALA A 86 -7.14 4.71 16.95
CA ALA A 86 -7.16 5.49 18.19
C ALA A 86 -8.55 5.55 18.85
N SER A 87 -9.62 5.35 18.08
CA SER A 87 -11.01 5.33 18.56
C SER A 87 -11.56 3.92 18.80
N ALA A 88 -10.83 2.88 18.42
CA ALA A 88 -11.26 1.50 18.57
C ALA A 88 -11.11 1.03 20.02
N GLN A 89 -12.13 0.35 20.55
CA GLN A 89 -12.00 -0.38 21.80
C GLN A 89 -11.16 -1.63 21.56
N HIS A 90 -9.98 -1.70 22.17
CA HIS A 90 -9.14 -2.89 22.10
C HIS A 90 -9.69 -3.98 23.02
N ASN A 91 -10.29 -5.01 22.43
CA ASN A 91 -10.48 -6.28 23.10
C ASN A 91 -9.12 -6.99 23.25
N SER A 92 -8.95 -7.78 24.31
CA SER A 92 -7.76 -8.62 24.47
C SER A 92 -7.68 -9.62 23.30
N SER A 93 -6.62 -9.55 22.51
CA SER A 93 -6.30 -10.49 21.43
C SER A 93 -4.91 -11.08 21.70
N ASP A 94 -4.71 -12.34 21.32
CA ASP A 94 -3.40 -13.01 21.34
C ASP A 94 -2.57 -12.71 20.08
N THR A 95 -3.20 -12.15 19.06
CA THR A 95 -2.62 -11.88 17.75
C THR A 95 -2.72 -10.40 17.40
N LEU A 96 -1.61 -9.82 16.95
CA LEU A 96 -1.52 -8.44 16.50
C LEU A 96 -1.29 -8.40 14.99
N LEU A 97 -2.06 -7.57 14.29
CA LEU A 97 -1.93 -7.35 12.86
C LEU A 97 -1.53 -5.91 12.59
N TYR A 98 -0.38 -5.73 11.92
CA TYR A 98 0.14 -4.42 11.52
C TYR A 98 0.18 -4.34 10.00
N PRO A 99 -0.71 -3.57 9.35
CA PRO A 99 -0.61 -3.31 7.93
C PRO A 99 0.52 -2.28 7.70
N LEU A 100 1.59 -2.68 7.04
CA LEU A 100 2.78 -1.84 6.81
C LEU A 100 2.89 -1.47 5.34
N VAL A 101 3.36 -0.25 5.07
CA VAL A 101 3.65 0.25 3.72
C VAL A 101 5.15 0.24 3.47
N GLN A 102 5.57 -0.51 2.44
CA GLN A 102 6.96 -0.56 1.99
C GLN A 102 7.05 -0.13 0.52
N MET A 103 7.48 1.12 0.29
CA MET A 103 7.62 1.74 -1.02
C MET A 103 8.85 2.65 -1.02
N GLY A 104 10.05 2.05 -0.99
CA GLY A 104 11.31 2.75 -0.70
C GLY A 104 11.62 3.90 -1.66
N LEU A 105 11.29 3.77 -2.96
CA LEU A 105 11.44 4.84 -3.95
C LEU A 105 10.66 6.11 -3.56
N PHE A 106 9.54 5.93 -2.87
CA PHE A 106 8.69 7.02 -2.40
C PHE A 106 8.89 7.32 -0.91
N GLY A 107 9.94 6.78 -0.28
CA GLY A 107 10.31 7.09 1.09
C GLY A 107 9.47 6.41 2.17
N TYR A 108 8.77 5.32 1.84
CA TYR A 108 8.10 4.46 2.83
C TYR A 108 8.96 3.23 3.13
N HIS A 109 9.37 3.08 4.39
CA HIS A 109 10.29 2.04 4.85
C HIS A 109 9.77 1.35 6.12
N GLU A 110 8.45 1.28 6.31
CA GLU A 110 7.84 0.86 7.58
C GLU A 110 8.21 -0.58 7.95
N GLU A 111 8.15 -1.51 6.99
CA GLU A 111 8.54 -2.89 7.20
C GLU A 111 10.03 -2.98 7.56
N TYR A 112 10.89 -2.33 6.78
CA TYR A 112 12.33 -2.34 7.02
C TYR A 112 12.68 -1.82 8.42
N GLU A 113 12.12 -0.68 8.81
CA GLU A 113 12.39 -0.09 10.13
C GLU A 113 11.80 -0.92 11.27
N LEU A 114 10.60 -1.49 11.09
CA LEU A 114 9.99 -2.38 12.08
C LEU A 114 10.85 -3.63 12.29
N LEU A 115 11.18 -4.35 11.22
CA LEU A 115 11.95 -5.59 11.29
C LEU A 115 13.35 -5.33 11.83
N LYS A 116 13.98 -4.22 11.43
CA LYS A 116 15.27 -3.81 11.99
C LYS A 116 15.16 -3.67 13.49
N ARG A 117 14.20 -2.89 14.01
CA ARG A 117 14.04 -2.69 15.47
C ARG A 117 13.72 -3.98 16.20
N LEU A 118 12.81 -4.79 15.66
CA LEU A 118 12.34 -6.04 16.26
C LEU A 118 13.46 -7.09 16.36
N LEU A 119 14.34 -7.15 15.36
CA LEU A 119 15.42 -8.15 15.28
C LEU A 119 16.77 -7.62 15.78
N SER A 120 16.95 -6.29 15.84
CA SER A 120 18.17 -5.67 16.38
C SER A 120 18.13 -5.47 17.89
N SER A 121 16.98 -5.64 18.55
CA SER A 121 16.90 -5.64 20.00
C SER A 121 17.55 -6.93 20.54
N LYS A 122 18.83 -6.83 20.90
CA LYS A 122 19.49 -7.70 21.87
C LYS A 122 19.63 -6.95 23.18
#